data_AF-A0A2J8J0P3-F1
#
_entry.id   AF-A0A2J8J0P3-F1
#
_cell.length_a   1.000
_cell.length_b   1.000
_cell.length_c   1.000
_cell.angle_alpha   90.00
_cell.angle_beta   90.00
_cell.angle_gamma   90.00
#
_symmetry.space_group_name_H-M   'P 1'
#
loop_
_entity.id
_entity.type
_entity.pdbx_description
1 polymer ?
#
loop_
_entity_poly.entity_id
_entity_poly.type
_entity_poly.pdbx_seq_one_letter_code
_entity_poly.pdbx_strand_id
1 'polypeptide(L)'
;MVLAPLPDPGPPSLAVAPEPCPQPLRSPSLDNPTPFPNLGPSENPLKRLLVPGEEWEFEVTAFYRGRQVFQQTISCPEGLRLVGSEVGDRTLPGWPVTLPDPGMSLTDRGVMSYVRHVL
;
A
#
# COMPACT_ATOMS: atom_id res chain seq x y z
N MET A 1 63.49 11.51 53.51
CA MET A 1 62.71 10.26 53.37
C MET A 1 61.23 10.70 53.30
N VAL A 2 60.63 10.91 52.11
CA VAL A 2 59.67 10.01 51.38
C VAL A 2 58.33 9.87 52.12
N LEU A 3 57.09 9.98 51.61
CA LEU A 3 56.36 10.54 50.43
C LEU A 3 54.83 10.31 50.69
N ALA A 4 53.96 11.32 50.46
CA ALA A 4 52.50 11.29 50.10
C ALA A 4 51.46 10.56 51.00
N PRO A 5 50.11 10.80 50.92
CA PRO A 5 49.30 11.20 49.75
C PRO A 5 48.40 12.46 49.89
N LEU A 6 48.14 13.10 48.75
CA LEU A 6 47.11 14.13 48.50
C LEU A 6 45.91 13.51 47.77
N PRO A 7 44.70 14.04 47.98
CA PRO A 7 43.76 14.20 46.88
C PRO A 7 43.24 15.64 46.75
N ASP A 8 43.64 16.21 45.61
CA ASP A 8 43.08 17.22 44.71
C ASP A 8 41.87 18.12 45.12
N PRO A 9 41.99 19.45 44.98
CA PRO A 9 40.89 20.40 45.04
C PRO A 9 40.20 20.54 43.66
N GLY A 10 38.93 20.11 43.56
CA GLY A 10 38.11 20.34 42.38
C GLY A 10 37.96 21.84 42.04
N PRO A 11 38.29 22.30 40.82
CA PRO A 11 38.13 23.70 40.43
C PRO A 11 36.69 24.07 40.02
N PRO A 12 36.38 25.39 40.00
CA PRO A 12 35.04 25.95 40.13
C PRO A 12 34.22 25.93 38.83
N SER A 13 32.89 25.93 38.98
CA SER A 13 31.89 26.10 37.92
C SER A 13 32.24 27.23 36.96
N LEU A 14 32.79 26.87 35.80
CA LEU A 14 33.22 27.80 34.76
C LEU A 14 32.10 27.93 33.74
N ALA A 15 31.52 29.13 33.69
CA ALA A 15 30.47 29.50 32.75
C ALA A 15 30.88 29.19 31.30
N VAL A 16 30.06 28.41 30.61
CA VAL A 16 30.23 28.12 29.18
C VAL A 16 29.91 29.40 28.40
N ALA A 17 30.90 29.98 27.74
CA ALA A 17 30.69 31.05 26.76
C ALA A 17 29.94 30.48 25.54
N PRO A 18 28.95 31.18 24.96
CA PRO A 18 28.30 30.70 23.74
C PRO A 18 29.30 30.71 22.57
N GLU A 19 29.37 29.58 21.84
CA GLU A 19 30.16 29.48 20.61
C GLU A 19 29.61 30.43 19.52
N PRO A 20 30.47 30.98 18.63
CA PRO A 20 30.00 31.86 17.55
C PRO A 20 29.23 31.05 16.49
N CYS A 21 27.99 31.43 16.21
CA CYS A 21 27.22 30.86 15.11
C CYS A 21 27.93 31.09 13.75
N PRO A 22 28.07 30.07 12.88
CA PRO A 22 28.60 30.28 11.55
C PRO A 22 27.58 31.08 10.73
N GLN A 23 28.02 32.23 10.20
CA GLN A 23 27.21 33.06 9.31
C GLN A 23 26.87 32.26 8.04
N PRO A 24 25.62 32.26 7.56
CA PRO A 24 25.25 31.52 6.37
C PRO A 24 25.92 32.16 5.15
N LEU A 25 26.81 31.41 4.51
CA LEU A 25 27.40 31.74 3.22
C LEU A 25 26.28 32.06 2.22
N ARG A 26 26.30 33.28 1.66
CA ARG A 26 25.44 33.68 0.55
C ARG A 26 25.61 32.69 -0.61
N SER A 27 24.56 31.96 -0.94
CA SER A 27 24.48 31.15 -2.16
C SER A 27 24.52 32.03 -3.41
N PRO A 28 25.08 31.55 -4.54
CA PRO A 28 25.12 32.32 -5.79
C PRO A 28 23.70 32.54 -6.31
N SER A 29 23.41 33.74 -6.81
CA SER A 29 22.14 34.07 -7.48
C SER A 29 21.83 33.04 -8.56
N LEU A 30 20.75 32.28 -8.35
CA LEU A 30 20.12 31.51 -9.40
C LEU A 30 19.19 32.48 -10.13
N ASP A 31 19.66 32.99 -11.28
CA ASP A 31 18.83 33.81 -12.17
C ASP A 31 17.54 33.07 -12.53
N ASN A 32 16.42 33.74 -12.23
CA ASN A 32 15.03 33.47 -12.63
C ASN A 32 14.56 32.01 -12.71
N PRO A 33 13.74 31.53 -11.74
CA PRO A 33 12.85 30.43 -12.06
C PRO A 33 11.84 30.92 -13.09
N THR A 34 11.76 30.22 -14.21
CA THR A 34 10.67 30.29 -15.17
C THR A 34 9.34 30.32 -14.39
N PRO A 35 8.36 31.16 -14.74
CA PRO A 35 7.09 31.18 -14.02
C PRO A 35 6.51 29.78 -14.05
N PHE A 36 6.41 29.13 -12.89
CA PHE A 36 5.68 27.88 -12.76
C PHE A 36 4.30 28.14 -13.38
N PRO A 37 3.89 27.39 -14.42
CA PRO A 37 2.57 27.58 -15.00
C PRO A 37 1.57 27.33 -13.89
N ASN A 38 0.87 28.39 -13.51
CA ASN A 38 -0.12 28.48 -12.44
C ASN A 38 -0.52 27.12 -11.86
N LEU A 39 0.08 26.74 -10.73
CA LEU A 39 -0.48 25.73 -9.85
C LEU A 39 -1.77 26.33 -9.29
N GLY A 40 -2.87 26.16 -10.05
CA GLY A 40 -4.21 26.27 -9.49
C GLY A 40 -4.30 25.38 -8.23
N PRO A 41 -5.26 25.61 -7.32
CA PRO A 41 -5.39 24.81 -6.12
C PRO A 41 -5.32 23.32 -6.49
N SER A 42 -4.28 22.62 -6.04
CA SER A 42 -4.13 21.18 -6.31
C SER A 42 -5.38 20.51 -5.76
N GLU A 43 -6.27 20.06 -6.63
CA GLU A 43 -7.41 19.26 -6.20
C GLU A 43 -6.90 17.99 -5.54
N ASN A 44 -7.62 17.50 -4.53
CA ASN A 44 -7.23 16.28 -3.83
C ASN A 44 -7.38 15.08 -4.80
N PRO A 45 -6.29 14.38 -5.18
CA PRO A 45 -6.35 13.30 -6.16
C PRO A 45 -7.19 12.11 -5.69
N LEU A 46 -7.38 11.94 -4.37
CA LEU A 46 -8.19 10.87 -3.80
C LEU A 46 -9.69 11.06 -4.04
N LYS A 47 -10.13 12.27 -4.42
CA LYS A 47 -11.53 12.49 -4.82
C LYS A 47 -11.92 11.64 -6.03
N ARG A 48 -10.95 11.25 -6.87
CA ARG A 48 -11.17 10.36 -8.03
C ARG A 48 -11.78 9.01 -7.65
N LEU A 49 -11.44 8.48 -6.47
CA LEU A 49 -11.98 7.19 -5.99
C LEU A 49 -13.50 7.21 -5.81
N LEU A 50 -14.09 8.40 -5.62
CA LEU A 50 -15.51 8.58 -5.34
C LEU A 50 -16.27 9.21 -6.51
N VAL A 51 -15.61 9.45 -7.64
CA VAL A 51 -16.28 9.99 -8.83
C VAL A 51 -17.24 8.92 -9.36
N PRO A 52 -18.54 9.23 -9.52
CA PRO A 52 -19.48 8.29 -10.10
C PRO A 52 -19.01 7.82 -11.48
N GLY A 53 -18.92 6.51 -11.68
CA GLY A 53 -18.42 5.91 -12.92
C GLY A 53 -16.92 5.62 -12.94
N GLU A 54 -16.16 5.94 -11.88
CA GLU A 54 -14.79 5.45 -11.75
C GLU A 54 -14.81 3.93 -11.53
N GLU A 55 -14.03 3.20 -12.32
CA GLU A 55 -13.91 1.74 -12.21
C GLU A 55 -12.84 1.40 -11.17
N TRP A 56 -13.20 0.58 -10.19
CA TRP A 56 -12.27 0.05 -9.21
C TRP A 56 -11.73 -1.30 -9.67
N GLU A 57 -10.47 -1.56 -9.34
CA GLU A 57 -9.87 -2.87 -9.54
C GLU A 57 -10.15 -3.76 -8.33
N PHE A 58 -10.62 -4.98 -8.58
CA PHE A 58 -10.88 -5.99 -7.55
C PHE A 58 -10.00 -7.21 -7.80
N GLU A 59 -9.20 -7.58 -6.82
CA GLU A 59 -8.50 -8.86 -6.82
C GLU A 59 -9.39 -9.93 -6.17
N VAL A 60 -9.73 -10.96 -6.95
CA VAL A 60 -10.50 -12.11 -6.51
C VAL A 60 -9.56 -13.29 -6.34
N THR A 61 -9.44 -13.79 -5.11
CA THR A 61 -8.65 -14.99 -4.80
C THR A 61 -9.55 -16.04 -4.16
N ALA A 62 -9.66 -17.22 -4.78
CA ALA A 62 -10.52 -18.30 -4.31
C ALA A 62 -9.72 -19.42 -3.66
N PHE A 63 -10.28 -19.97 -2.58
CA PHE A 63 -9.67 -21.04 -1.80
C PHE A 63 -10.64 -22.19 -1.61
N TYR A 64 -10.22 -23.40 -1.96
CA TYR A 64 -10.96 -24.62 -1.61
C TYR A 64 -10.26 -25.29 -0.45
N ARG A 65 -10.95 -25.37 0.70
CA ARG A 65 -10.43 -26.01 1.93
C ARG A 65 -9.07 -25.43 2.36
N GLY A 66 -8.92 -24.10 2.24
CA GLY A 66 -7.71 -23.36 2.61
C GLY A 66 -6.58 -23.40 1.57
N ARG A 67 -6.74 -24.07 0.42
CA ARG A 67 -5.78 -24.05 -0.68
C ARG A 67 -6.22 -23.06 -1.75
N GLN A 68 -5.34 -22.13 -2.13
CA GLN A 68 -5.60 -21.20 -3.23
C GLN A 68 -5.70 -21.98 -4.55
N VAL A 69 -6.74 -21.69 -5.33
CA VAL A 69 -7.02 -22.36 -6.62
C VAL A 69 -7.22 -21.39 -7.79
N PHE A 70 -7.44 -20.11 -7.50
CA PHE A 70 -7.74 -19.09 -8.49
C PHE A 70 -7.31 -17.72 -7.97
N GLN A 71 -6.82 -16.86 -8.87
CA GLN A 71 -6.57 -15.45 -8.60
C GLN A 71 -6.77 -14.67 -9.91
N GLN A 72 -7.56 -13.60 -9.87
CA GLN A 72 -7.79 -12.72 -11.01
C GLN A 72 -8.08 -11.29 -10.55
N THR A 73 -7.55 -10.30 -11.27
CA THR A 73 -7.88 -8.89 -11.08
C THR A 73 -8.85 -8.44 -12.15
N ILE A 74 -9.93 -7.77 -11.75
CA ILE A 74 -11.01 -7.33 -12.64
C ILE A 74 -11.32 -5.87 -12.37
N SER A 75 -11.47 -5.10 -13.43
CA SER A 75 -11.98 -3.73 -13.39
C SER A 75 -13.29 -3.73 -14.18
N CYS A 76 -14.39 -3.44 -13.50
CA CYS A 76 -15.70 -3.41 -14.15
C CYS A 76 -16.61 -2.37 -13.47
N PRO A 77 -17.29 -1.50 -14.23
CA PRO A 77 -18.14 -0.45 -13.66
C PRO A 77 -19.41 -1.02 -13.00
N GLU A 78 -19.88 -2.18 -13.45
CA GLU A 78 -21.02 -2.89 -12.86
C GLU A 78 -20.62 -3.80 -11.69
N GLY A 79 -19.34 -3.80 -11.30
CA GLY A 79 -18.78 -4.75 -10.34
C GLY A 79 -18.61 -6.16 -10.94
N LEU A 80 -18.50 -7.15 -10.07
CA LEU A 80 -18.25 -8.54 -10.45
C LEU A 80 -19.25 -9.50 -9.80
N ARG A 81 -19.40 -10.68 -10.40
CA ARG A 81 -20.29 -11.75 -9.95
C ARG A 81 -19.56 -13.09 -10.02
N LEU A 82 -19.38 -13.73 -8.87
CA LEU A 82 -18.77 -15.06 -8.80
C LEU A 82 -19.77 -16.13 -9.23
N VAL A 83 -19.36 -17.03 -10.11
CA VAL A 83 -20.21 -18.12 -10.64
C VAL A 83 -19.45 -19.45 -10.61
N GLY A 84 -20.16 -20.56 -10.39
CA GLY A 84 -19.59 -21.92 -10.45
C GLY A 84 -19.66 -22.56 -11.83
N SER A 85 -20.38 -21.95 -12.78
CA SER A 85 -20.53 -22.44 -14.15
C SER A 85 -20.79 -21.30 -15.15
N GLU A 86 -20.25 -21.45 -16.36
CA GLU A 86 -20.45 -20.57 -17.52
C GLU A 86 -21.90 -20.58 -18.05
N VAL A 87 -22.73 -21.52 -17.61
CA VAL A 87 -24.13 -21.72 -18.07
C VAL A 87 -25.13 -20.79 -17.35
N GLY A 88 -24.63 -19.72 -16.73
CA GLY A 88 -25.45 -18.74 -16.03
C GLY A 88 -26.28 -17.87 -16.98
N ASP A 89 -27.35 -17.28 -16.44
CA ASP A 89 -28.12 -16.25 -17.12
C ASP A 89 -27.22 -15.04 -17.44
N ARG A 90 -27.10 -14.72 -18.72
CA ARG A 90 -26.30 -13.60 -19.26
C ARG A 90 -26.99 -12.24 -19.08
N THR A 91 -28.25 -12.23 -18.66
CA THR A 91 -29.00 -10.99 -18.40
C THR A 91 -28.72 -10.42 -17.01
N LEU A 92 -28.07 -11.19 -16.13
CA LEU A 92 -27.71 -10.77 -14.79
C LEU A 92 -26.51 -9.79 -14.82
N PRO A 93 -26.56 -8.69 -14.04
CA PRO A 93 -25.53 -7.65 -14.07
C PRO A 93 -24.20 -8.13 -13.46
N GLY A 94 -23.14 -7.37 -13.75
CA GLY A 94 -21.79 -7.57 -13.20
C GLY A 94 -20.97 -8.60 -13.98
N TRP A 95 -19.65 -8.38 -13.98
CA TRP A 95 -18.71 -9.23 -14.72
C TRP A 95 -18.65 -10.66 -14.15
N PRO A 96 -18.97 -11.71 -14.93
CA PRO A 96 -18.96 -13.08 -14.44
C PRO A 96 -17.52 -13.57 -14.23
N VAL A 97 -17.25 -14.08 -13.02
CA VAL A 97 -15.96 -14.66 -12.61
C VAL A 97 -16.18 -16.13 -12.30
N THR A 98 -15.77 -16.99 -13.23
CA THR A 98 -15.97 -18.43 -13.12
C THR A 98 -14.92 -19.05 -12.21
N LEU A 99 -15.36 -19.59 -11.08
CA LEU A 99 -14.51 -20.34 -10.16
C LEU A 99 -14.14 -21.70 -10.80
N PRO A 100 -12.87 -22.13 -10.70
CA PRO A 100 -12.41 -23.32 -11.42
C PRO A 100 -12.97 -24.60 -10.81
N ASP A 101 -13.11 -25.64 -11.63
CA ASP A 101 -13.45 -26.98 -11.15
C ASP A 101 -12.39 -27.47 -10.13
N PRO A 102 -12.81 -28.00 -8.97
CA PRO A 102 -11.87 -28.42 -7.93
C PRO A 102 -10.94 -29.55 -8.38
N GLY A 103 -11.28 -30.31 -9.42
CA GLY A 103 -10.43 -31.34 -10.02
C GLY A 103 -9.15 -30.80 -10.65
N MET A 104 -9.06 -29.49 -10.91
CA MET A 104 -7.85 -28.86 -11.42
C MET A 104 -6.78 -28.67 -10.33
N SER A 105 -7.17 -28.68 -9.05
CA SER A 105 -6.27 -28.32 -7.94
C SER A 105 -6.30 -29.29 -6.77
N LEU A 106 -7.39 -30.01 -6.53
CA LEU A 106 -7.54 -30.94 -5.41
C LEU A 106 -7.38 -32.40 -5.88
N THR A 107 -6.92 -33.26 -4.97
CA THR A 107 -6.78 -34.71 -5.21
C THR A 107 -7.77 -35.55 -4.40
N ASP A 108 -8.32 -34.99 -3.32
CA ASP A 108 -9.32 -35.64 -2.47
C ASP A 108 -10.70 -35.67 -3.14
N ARG A 109 -11.16 -36.86 -3.53
CA ARG A 109 -12.45 -37.05 -4.22
C ARG A 109 -13.66 -36.64 -3.38
N GLY A 110 -13.62 -36.86 -2.06
CA GLY A 110 -14.70 -36.47 -1.17
C GLY A 110 -14.82 -34.95 -1.14
N VAL A 111 -13.72 -34.25 -0.86
CA VAL A 111 -13.68 -32.79 -0.82
C VAL A 111 -14.05 -32.18 -2.18
N MET A 112 -13.51 -32.73 -3.27
CA MET A 112 -13.87 -32.28 -4.63
C MET A 112 -15.37 -32.38 -4.88
N SER A 113 -16.00 -33.49 -4.50
CA SER A 113 -17.43 -33.68 -4.70
C SER A 113 -18.26 -32.65 -3.93
N TYR A 114 -17.86 -32.32 -2.70
CA TYR A 114 -18.53 -31.28 -1.93
C TYR A 114 -18.35 -29.89 -2.53
N VAL A 115 -17.12 -29.56 -2.96
CA VAL A 115 -16.87 -28.26 -3.61
C VAL A 115 -17.67 -28.14 -4.90
N ARG A 116 -17.70 -29.19 -5.74
CA ARG A 116 -18.54 -29.22 -6.97
C ARG A 116 -20.04 -29.11 -6.71
N HIS A 117 -20.51 -29.43 -5.51
CA HIS A 117 -21.92 -29.29 -5.17
C HIS A 117 -22.28 -27.87 -4.74
N VAL A 118 -21.29 -27.12 -4.24
CA VAL A 118 -21.43 -25.70 -3.88
C VAL A 118 -21.32 -24.80 -5.12
N LEU A 119 -20.41 -25.14 -6.03
CA LEU A 119 -20.25 -24.50 -7.34
C LEU A 119 -21.42 -24.85 -8.27
#